data_AF-A0A3P7LW79-F1
#
_entry.id   AF-A0A3P7LW79-F1
#
_cell.length_a   1.000
_cell.length_b   1.000
_cell.length_c   1.000
_cell.angle_alpha   90.00
_cell.angle_beta   90.00
_cell.angle_gamma   90.00
#
_symmetry.space_group_name_H-M   'P 1'
#
loop_
_entity.id
_entity.type
_entity.pdbx_description
1 polymer ?
#
loop_
_entity_poly.entity_id
_entity_poly.type
_entity_poly.pdbx_seq_one_letter_code
_entity_poly.pdbx_strand_id
1 'polypeptide(L)' 'MHMRQIGLVLLEFLVIMGFDTINHSHPKTCGQGSRCCRVCSNRHGLIRKYGLNMCRQCFRQYCYQIGFKKLD' A
#
# COMPACT_ATOMS: atom_id res chain seq x y z
N MET A 1 -35.57 -10.42 -28.45
CA MET A 1 -34.81 -9.35 -27.77
C MET A 1 -34.40 -9.71 -26.33
N HIS A 2 -35.16 -10.52 -25.57
CA HIS A 2 -34.85 -10.85 -24.16
C HIS A 2 -33.67 -11.83 -23.93
N MET A 3 -33.33 -12.70 -24.90
CA MET A 3 -32.20 -13.65 -24.77
C MET A 3 -30.82 -13.04 -25.05
N ARG A 4 -30.74 -11.89 -25.72
CA ARG A 4 -29.48 -11.15 -25.94
C ARG A 4 -28.99 -10.42 -24.69
N GLN A 5 -29.90 -10.01 -23.81
CA GLN A 5 -29.56 -9.34 -22.55
C GLN A 5 -28.87 -10.31 -21.56
N ILE A 6 -29.30 -11.58 -21.48
CA ILE A 6 -28.75 -12.58 -20.55
C ILE A 6 -27.28 -12.93 -20.89
N GLY A 7 -26.95 -13.03 -22.19
CA GLY A 7 -25.59 -13.36 -22.64
C GLY A 7 -24.56 -12.25 -22.38
N LEU A 8 -24.96 -10.98 -22.52
CA LEU A 8 -24.11 -9.83 -22.20
C LEU A 8 -23.88 -9.69 -20.68
N VAL A 9 -24.91 -9.92 -19.86
CA VAL A 9 -24.78 -9.89 -18.40
C VAL A 9 -23.84 -11.01 -17.90
N LEU A 10 -23.93 -12.22 -18.46
CA LEU A 10 -23.02 -13.32 -18.09
C LEU A 10 -21.55 -13.03 -18.48
N LEU A 11 -21.33 -12.39 -19.64
CA LEU A 11 -20.00 -12.00 -20.10
C LEU A 11 -19.41 -10.86 -19.25
N GLU A 12 -20.21 -9.88 -18.85
CA GLU A 12 -19.77 -8.85 -17.90
C GLU A 12 -19.46 -9.43 -16.52
N PHE A 13 -20.29 -10.34 -16.00
CA PHE A 13 -20.00 -11.05 -14.74
C PHE A 13 -18.70 -11.87 -14.82
N LEU A 14 -18.42 -12.53 -15.95
CA LEU A 14 -17.16 -13.28 -16.15
C LEU A 14 -15.93 -12.36 -16.20
N VAL A 15 -16.04 -11.18 -16.84
CA VAL A 15 -14.94 -10.21 -16.96
C VAL A 15 -14.64 -9.54 -15.62
N ILE A 16 -15.66 -9.22 -14.82
CA ILE A 16 -15.49 -8.63 -13.47
C ILE A 16 -14.72 -9.58 -12.56
N MET A 17 -15.05 -10.88 -12.56
CA MET A 17 -14.36 -11.88 -11.74
C MET A 17 -12.88 -12.10 -12.13
N GLY A 18 -12.51 -11.84 -13.38
CA GLY A 18 -11.14 -11.99 -13.86
C GLY A 18 -10.17 -10.91 -13.33
N PHE A 19 -10.63 -9.66 -13.23
CA PHE A 19 -9.81 -8.51 -12.81
C PHE A 19 -9.30 -8.66 -11.38
N ASP A 20 -10.13 -9.16 -10.46
CA ASP A 20 -9.78 -9.33 -9.05
C ASP A 20 -8.64 -10.32 -8.81
N THR A 21 -8.49 -11.32 -9.70
CA THR A 21 -7.40 -12.31 -9.61
C THR A 21 -6.05 -11.81 -10.15
N ILE A 22 -6.07 -10.82 -11.04
CA ILE A 22 -4.89 -10.29 -11.72
C ILE A 22 -4.29 -9.12 -10.93
N ASN A 23 -5.13 -8.27 -10.34
CA ASN A 23 -4.67 -7.14 -9.53
C ASN A 23 -3.97 -7.61 -8.25
N HIS A 24 -2.84 -6.98 -7.92
CA HIS A 24 -2.11 -7.30 -6.69
C HIS A 24 -1.72 -8.78 -6.53
N SER A 25 -1.68 -9.53 -7.65
CA SER A 25 -1.31 -10.94 -7.71
C SER A 25 0.08 -11.24 -7.14
N HIS A 26 1.03 -10.29 -7.28
CA HIS A 26 2.38 -10.47 -6.75
C HIS A 26 2.42 -10.27 -5.22
N PRO A 27 2.90 -11.26 -4.43
CA PRO A 27 3.00 -11.14 -2.98
C PRO A 27 4.01 -10.05 -2.59
N LYS A 28 3.61 -9.10 -1.73
CA LYS A 28 4.45 -7.98 -1.28
C LYS A 28 5.06 -8.24 0.09
N THR A 29 5.68 -9.40 0.28
CA THR A 29 6.28 -9.81 1.56
C THR A 29 7.63 -9.13 1.82
N CYS A 30 8.36 -8.76 0.76
CA CYS A 30 9.71 -8.19 0.85
C CYS A 30 9.92 -6.97 -0.08
N GLY A 31 11.11 -6.36 0.01
CA GLY A 31 11.47 -5.18 -0.80
C GLY A 31 10.84 -3.86 -0.35
N GLN A 32 10.97 -2.82 -1.17
CA GLN A 32 10.49 -1.47 -0.87
C GLN A 32 8.96 -1.37 -0.92
N GLY A 33 8.31 -2.12 -1.82
CA GLY A 33 6.85 -2.14 -1.98
C GLY A 33 6.08 -2.79 -0.83
N SER A 34 6.76 -3.55 0.02
CA SER A 34 6.15 -4.26 1.15
C SER A 34 5.81 -3.37 2.34
N ARG A 35 6.49 -2.21 2.47
CA ARG A 35 6.40 -1.36 3.65
C ARG A 35 6.10 0.08 3.25
N CYS A 36 5.34 0.75 4.08
CA CYS A 36 5.06 2.18 3.94
C CYS A 36 5.26 2.88 5.28
N CYS A 37 5.41 4.20 5.22
CA CYS A 37 5.42 5.05 6.39
C CYS A 37 4.08 4.96 7.12
N ARG A 38 4.12 4.79 8.44
CA ARG A 38 2.90 4.76 9.28
C ARG A 38 2.09 6.06 9.24
N VAL A 39 2.71 7.20 8.90
CA VAL A 39 2.07 8.52 8.94
C VAL A 39 1.60 8.97 7.57
N CYS A 40 2.48 8.97 6.57
CA CYS A 40 2.19 9.55 5.24
C CYS A 40 1.99 8.50 4.15
N SER A 41 2.05 7.21 4.47
CA SER A 41 1.96 6.08 3.51
C SER A 41 3.00 6.09 2.38
N ASN A 42 3.98 7.00 2.41
CA ASN A 42 5.08 7.02 1.46
C ASN A 42 5.99 5.78 1.65
N ARG A 43 6.44 5.19 0.55
CA ARG A 43 7.35 4.03 0.55
C ARG A 43 8.82 4.43 0.53
N HIS A 44 9.12 5.67 0.16
CA HIS A 44 10.49 6.18 0.03
C HIS A 44 11.04 6.71 1.37
N GLY A 45 12.34 6.53 1.57
CA GLY A 45 13.05 7.14 2.71
C GLY A 45 12.58 6.64 4.07
N LEU A 46 12.18 5.36 4.15
CA LEU A 46 11.68 4.73 5.36
C LEU A 46 12.82 4.43 6.35
N ILE A 47 12.73 4.99 7.55
CA ILE A 47 13.59 4.66 8.68
C ILE A 47 13.02 3.41 9.34
N ARG A 48 13.77 2.31 9.22
CA ARG A 48 13.38 0.98 9.71
C ARG A 48 14.02 0.61 11.05
N LYS A 49 14.94 1.44 11.54
CA LYS A 49 15.66 1.19 12.79
C LYS A 49 14.69 1.29 13.97
N TYR A 50 14.89 0.43 14.97
CA TYR A 50 14.09 0.39 16.20
C TYR A 50 12.58 0.16 15.98
N GLY A 51 12.18 -0.38 14.82
CA GLY A 51 10.77 -0.65 14.52
C GLY A 51 9.91 0.60 14.23
N LEU A 52 10.52 1.78 14.05
CA LEU A 52 9.78 3.03 13.83
C LEU A 52 8.89 2.98 12.57
N ASN A 53 9.41 2.47 11.45
CA ASN A 53 8.72 2.42 10.15
C ASN A 53 8.14 3.78 9.74
N MET A 54 8.93 4.85 9.89
CA MET A 54 8.54 6.23 9.56
C MET A 54 9.42 6.81 8.46
N CYS A 55 8.84 7.67 7.63
CA CYS A 55 9.59 8.37 6.59
C CYS A 55 10.55 9.40 7.22
N ARG A 56 11.69 9.71 6.58
CA ARG A 56 12.67 10.69 7.10
C ARG A 56 12.09 12.10 7.36
N GLN A 57 11.10 12.52 6.56
CA GLN A 57 10.43 13.82 6.75
C GLN A 57 9.53 13.79 7.99
N CYS A 58 8.72 12.73 8.10
CA CYS A 58 7.84 12.44 9.22
C CYS A 58 8.64 12.34 10.53
N PHE A 59 9.76 11.64 10.51
CA PHE A 59 10.62 11.49 11.67
C PHE A 59 11.12 12.84 12.18
N ARG A 60 11.49 13.79 11.31
CA ARG A 60 11.92 15.13 11.73
C ARG A 60 10.79 15.95 12.36
N GLN A 61 9.55 15.74 11.95
CA GLN A 61 8.38 16.41 12.55
C GLN A 61 8.09 15.86 13.95
N TYR A 62 8.19 14.54 14.13
CA TYR A 62 7.82 13.86 15.38
C TYR A 62 9.00 13.54 16.30
N CYS A 63 10.25 13.88 15.94
CA CYS A 63 11.43 13.41 16.70
C CYS A 63 11.38 13.81 18.18
N TYR A 64 10.94 15.04 18.47
CA TYR A 64 10.84 15.56 19.82
C TYR A 64 9.76 14.84 20.65
N GLN A 65 8.63 14.49 20.02
CA GLN A 65 7.53 13.77 20.69
C GLN A 65 7.90 12.31 20.98
N ILE A 66 8.73 11.71 20.11
CA ILE A 66 9.27 10.35 20.32
C ILE A 66 10.35 10.36 21.41
N GLY A 67 10.89 11.53 21.77
CA GLY A 67 11.93 11.69 22.80
C GLY A 67 13.36 11.78 22.26
N PHE A 68 13.53 11.88 20.94
CA PHE A 68 14.86 12.17 20.37
C PHE A 68 15.22 13.63 20.63
N LYS A 69 16.41 13.85 21.16
CA LYS A 69 17.02 15.18 21.32
C LYS A 69 18.33 15.21 20.53
N LYS A 70 18.58 16.35 19.87
CA LYS A 70 19.90 16.60 19.31
C LYS A 70 20.84 16.90 20.48
N LEU A 71 21.85 16.06 20.64
CA LEU A 71 23.01 16.35 21.45
C LEU A 71 24.12 16.71 20.46
N ASP A 72 24.88 17.76 20.76
CA ASP A 72 25.96 18.24 19.90
C ASP A 72 27.23 17.40 20.04
#